data_AF-A0A7X8JYX7-F1
#
_entry.id   AF-A0A7X8JYX7-F1
#
_cell.length_a   1.000
_cell.length_b   1.000
_cell.length_c   1.000
_cell.angle_alpha   90.00
_cell.angle_beta   90.00
_cell.angle_gamma   90.00
#
_symmetry.space_group_name_H-M   'P 1'
#
loop_
_entity.id
_entity.type
_entity.pdbx_description
1 polymer ?
#
loop_
_entity_poly.entity_id
_entity_poly.type
_entity_poly.pdbx_seq_one_letter_code
_entity_poly.pdbx_strand_id
1 'polypeptide(L)'
;MKDSNIQRRVEFVLLLLNELSDIHKQLKSLSSGIEGNSDAFYEEIFNSSKFEIENDIESYKSNLEKMKEINMNLTAKLNEWYDFIKDSSEIKKVTFPFKMHFMKKKLKNTITKLNEEISSLSIENRFIREKIINWEQELSVRALHQIREGEDFHNYEELIRKKDNIILELKYLLPTIPGIIPIEFDLNNIDKIIDKISKMVAA
;
A
#
# COMPACT_ATOMS: atom_id res chain seq x y z
N MET A 1 -15.39 41.99 -43.93
CA MET A 1 -14.67 42.09 -42.64
C MET A 1 -15.28 41.23 -41.53
N LYS A 2 -16.61 41.11 -41.40
CA LYS A 2 -17.23 40.21 -40.41
C LYS A 2 -16.96 38.72 -40.67
N ASP A 3 -16.99 38.29 -41.94
CA ASP A 3 -16.79 36.87 -42.29
C ASP A 3 -15.35 36.38 -42.05
N SER A 4 -14.32 37.19 -42.31
CA SER A 4 -12.93 36.76 -42.10
C SER A 4 -12.58 36.53 -40.62
N ASN A 5 -13.20 37.29 -39.71
CA ASN A 5 -13.00 37.11 -38.28
C ASN A 5 -13.75 35.89 -37.73
N ILE A 6 -14.93 35.59 -38.27
CA ILE A 6 -15.68 34.38 -37.92
C ILE A 6 -14.93 33.16 -38.43
N GLN A 7 -14.42 33.19 -39.66
CA GLN A 7 -13.67 32.09 -40.26
C GLN A 7 -12.38 31.76 -39.49
N ARG A 8 -11.60 32.78 -39.09
CA ARG A 8 -10.43 32.60 -38.21
C ARG A 8 -10.78 32.00 -36.85
N ARG A 9 -11.92 32.38 -36.26
CA ARG A 9 -12.39 31.79 -34.98
C ARG A 9 -12.78 30.33 -35.15
N VAL A 10 -13.44 29.99 -36.25
CA VAL A 10 -13.83 28.62 -36.57
C VAL A 10 -12.59 27.74 -36.79
N GLU A 11 -11.60 28.21 -37.55
CA GLU A 11 -10.32 27.52 -37.73
C GLU A 11 -9.60 27.30 -36.40
N PHE A 12 -9.56 28.32 -35.53
CA PHE A 12 -8.95 28.21 -34.21
C PHE A 12 -9.69 27.21 -33.30
N VAL A 13 -11.02 27.21 -33.31
CA VAL A 13 -11.82 26.23 -32.56
C VAL A 13 -11.60 24.80 -33.07
N LEU A 14 -11.48 24.60 -34.39
CA LEU A 14 -11.16 23.30 -34.95
C LEU A 14 -9.76 22.82 -34.53
N LEU A 15 -8.77 23.71 -34.49
CA LEU A 15 -7.44 23.39 -33.97
C LEU A 15 -7.51 22.94 -32.50
N LEU A 16 -8.19 23.70 -31.64
CA LEU A 16 -8.37 23.36 -30.23
C LEU A 16 -9.12 22.04 -30.01
N LEU A 17 -10.13 21.74 -30.83
CA LEU A 17 -10.87 20.47 -30.75
C LEU A 17 -10.01 19.28 -31.18
N ASN A 18 -9.19 19.43 -32.23
CA ASN A 18 -8.26 18.40 -32.67
C ASN A 18 -7.16 18.16 -31.62
N GLU A 19 -6.59 19.23 -31.07
CA GLU A 19 -5.60 19.15 -29.98
C GLU A 19 -6.20 18.45 -28.75
N LEU A 20 -7.46 18.76 -28.40
CA LEU A 20 -8.16 18.08 -27.31
C LEU A 20 -8.37 16.58 -27.57
N SER A 21 -8.69 16.20 -28.81
CA SER A 21 -8.84 14.79 -29.22
C SER A 21 -7.51 14.03 -29.09
N ASP A 22 -6.41 14.62 -29.51
CA ASP A 22 -5.09 14.01 -29.40
C ASP A 22 -4.60 13.93 -27.95
N ILE A 23 -4.84 14.96 -27.14
CA ILE A 23 -4.59 14.92 -25.69
C ILE A 23 -5.39 13.78 -25.05
N HIS A 24 -6.65 13.58 -25.44
CA HIS A 24 -7.47 12.49 -24.89
C HIS A 24 -6.89 11.10 -25.24
N LYS A 25 -6.40 10.90 -26.46
CA LYS A 25 -5.73 9.65 -26.85
C LYS A 25 -4.43 9.43 -26.06
N GLN A 26 -3.63 10.48 -25.88
CA GLN A 26 -2.38 10.40 -25.10
C GLN A 26 -2.65 10.11 -23.63
N LEU A 27 -3.63 10.76 -23.01
CA LEU A 27 -4.06 10.49 -21.63
C LEU A 27 -4.51 9.04 -21.46
N LYS A 28 -5.27 8.50 -22.43
CA LYS A 28 -5.69 7.09 -22.40
C LYS A 28 -4.49 6.14 -22.48
N SER A 29 -3.55 6.41 -23.39
CA SER A 29 -2.32 5.61 -23.53
C SER A 29 -1.47 5.64 -22.26
N LEU A 30 -1.25 6.82 -21.68
CA LEU A 30 -0.48 6.98 -20.45
C LEU A 30 -1.17 6.32 -19.25
N SER A 31 -2.49 6.48 -19.11
CA SER A 31 -3.25 5.82 -18.05
C SER A 31 -3.08 4.30 -18.12
N SER A 32 -3.21 3.70 -19.32
CA SER A 32 -3.01 2.26 -19.50
C SER A 32 -1.56 1.84 -19.30
N GLY A 33 -0.58 2.69 -19.64
CA GLY A 33 0.84 2.43 -19.38
C GLY A 33 1.17 2.43 -17.88
N ILE A 34 0.68 3.43 -17.14
CA ILE A 34 0.84 3.53 -15.68
C ILE A 34 0.19 2.33 -14.99
N GLU A 35 -1.03 1.98 -15.40
CA GLU A 35 -1.74 0.80 -14.87
C GLU A 35 -0.97 -0.50 -15.17
N GLY A 36 -0.55 -0.71 -16.42
CA GLY A 36 0.19 -1.91 -16.82
C GLY A 36 1.56 -2.07 -16.17
N ASN A 37 2.23 -0.97 -15.82
CA ASN A 37 3.53 -0.99 -15.15
C ASN A 37 3.41 -0.99 -13.61
N SER A 38 2.23 -0.71 -13.05
CA SER A 38 2.04 -0.60 -11.60
C SER A 38 2.42 -1.87 -10.84
N ASP A 39 2.05 -3.04 -11.36
CA ASP A 39 2.39 -4.34 -10.77
C ASP A 39 3.91 -4.55 -10.66
N ALA A 40 4.67 -4.10 -11.67
CA ALA A 40 6.12 -4.20 -11.66
C ALA A 40 6.77 -3.30 -10.58
N PHE A 41 6.22 -2.10 -10.34
CA PHE A 41 6.68 -1.22 -9.25
C PHE A 41 6.41 -1.85 -7.88
N TYR A 42 5.22 -2.45 -7.69
CA TYR A 42 4.90 -3.16 -6.45
C TYR A 42 5.82 -4.35 -6.24
N GLU A 43 6.09 -5.13 -7.29
CA GLU A 43 6.97 -6.29 -7.22
C GLU A 43 8.41 -5.90 -6.91
N GLU A 44 8.95 -4.85 -7.54
CA GLU A 44 10.31 -4.38 -7.29
C GLU A 44 10.48 -3.89 -5.84
N ILE A 45 9.54 -3.07 -5.36
CA ILE A 45 9.57 -2.56 -3.98
C ILE A 45 9.44 -3.70 -2.98
N PHE A 46 8.51 -4.63 -3.21
CA PHE A 46 8.34 -5.78 -2.33
C PHE A 46 9.61 -6.64 -2.29
N ASN A 47 10.23 -6.90 -3.44
CA ASN A 47 11.49 -7.64 -3.53
C ASN A 47 12.63 -6.92 -2.81
N SER A 48 12.67 -5.58 -2.84
CA SER A 48 13.70 -4.79 -2.14
C SER A 48 13.65 -4.94 -0.62
N SER A 49 12.45 -5.11 -0.04
CA SER A 49 12.23 -5.29 1.40
C SER A 49 11.96 -6.73 1.82
N LYS A 50 11.98 -7.66 0.87
CA LYS A 50 11.68 -9.09 1.10
C LYS A 50 12.57 -9.69 2.18
N PHE A 51 13.87 -9.41 2.13
CA PHE A 51 14.84 -9.92 3.10
C PHE A 51 14.53 -9.46 4.54
N GLU A 52 14.11 -8.21 4.69
CA GLU A 52 13.78 -7.63 6.00
C GLU A 52 12.50 -8.25 6.57
N ILE A 53 11.48 -8.43 5.72
CA ILE A 53 10.23 -9.11 6.09
C ILE A 53 10.49 -10.58 6.45
N GLU A 54 11.33 -11.28 5.67
CA GLU A 54 11.71 -12.67 5.94
C GLU A 54 12.42 -12.80 7.29
N ASN A 55 13.36 -11.90 7.61
CA ASN A 55 14.04 -11.89 8.91
C ASN A 55 13.07 -11.67 10.08
N ASP A 56 12.10 -10.77 9.94
CA ASP A 56 11.07 -10.53 10.95
C ASP A 56 10.21 -11.81 11.16
N ILE A 57 9.83 -12.49 10.08
CA ILE A 57 9.07 -13.75 10.12
C ILE A 57 9.89 -14.87 10.76
N GLU A 58 11.17 -15.01 10.43
CA GLU A 58 12.06 -16.00 11.03
C GLU A 58 12.25 -15.77 12.53
N SER A 59 12.42 -14.50 12.93
CA SER A 59 12.51 -14.11 14.34
C SER A 59 11.23 -14.50 15.10
N TYR A 60 10.06 -14.23 14.52
CA TYR A 60 8.78 -14.63 15.09
C TYR A 60 8.67 -16.15 15.29
N LYS A 61 9.05 -16.94 14.28
CA LYS A 61 9.06 -18.41 14.36
C LYS A 61 10.04 -18.92 15.42
N SER A 62 11.24 -18.36 15.46
CA SER A 62 12.26 -18.70 16.45
C SER A 62 11.76 -18.46 17.88
N ASN A 63 11.09 -17.34 18.12
CA ASN A 63 10.51 -17.01 19.42
C ASN A 63 9.40 -17.99 19.82
N LEU A 64 8.57 -18.44 18.88
CA LEU A 64 7.56 -19.47 19.15
C LEU A 64 8.19 -20.82 19.54
N GLU A 65 9.27 -21.24 18.89
CA GLU A 65 9.97 -22.47 19.26
C GLU A 65 10.63 -22.34 20.64
N LYS A 66 11.29 -21.22 20.95
CA LYS A 66 11.84 -20.96 22.30
C LYS A 66 10.75 -21.02 23.37
N MET A 67 9.57 -20.44 23.12
CA MET A 67 8.45 -20.53 24.06
C MET A 67 8.00 -21.98 24.28
N LYS A 68 7.99 -22.83 23.25
CA LYS A 68 7.69 -24.26 23.39
C LYS A 68 8.74 -24.97 24.23
N GLU A 69 10.02 -24.72 23.99
CA GLU A 69 11.12 -25.27 24.78
C GLU A 69 11.03 -24.88 26.26
N ILE A 70 10.72 -23.60 26.53
CA ILE A 70 10.52 -23.11 27.91
C ILE A 70 9.34 -23.84 28.58
N ASN A 71 8.23 -24.04 27.87
CA ASN A 71 7.08 -24.80 28.39
C ASN A 71 7.41 -26.27 28.67
N MET A 72 8.23 -26.90 27.82
CA MET A 72 8.73 -28.26 28.08
C MET A 72 9.61 -28.28 29.33
N ASN A 73 10.50 -27.30 29.49
CA ASN A 73 11.37 -27.18 30.66
C ASN A 73 10.56 -26.93 31.96
N LEU A 74 9.55 -26.07 31.92
CA LEU A 74 8.60 -25.87 33.02
C LEU A 74 7.94 -27.19 33.43
N THR A 75 7.46 -27.96 32.44
CA THR A 75 6.82 -29.26 32.67
C THR A 75 7.80 -30.25 33.31
N ALA A 76 9.04 -30.32 32.81
CA ALA A 76 10.08 -31.16 33.39
C ALA A 76 10.37 -30.79 34.86
N LYS A 77 10.48 -29.50 35.17
CA LYS A 77 10.71 -29.02 36.55
C LYS A 77 9.53 -29.30 37.50
N LEU A 78 8.31 -29.24 36.99
CA LEU A 78 7.13 -29.64 37.76
C LEU A 78 7.10 -31.15 38.04
N ASN A 79 7.50 -31.97 37.07
CA ASN A 79 7.63 -33.42 37.25
C ASN A 79 8.71 -33.76 38.27
N GLU A 80 9.90 -33.14 38.19
CA GLU A 80 10.97 -33.30 39.19
C GLU A 80 10.49 -32.98 40.61
N TRP A 81 9.70 -31.92 40.77
CA TRP A 81 9.09 -31.57 42.05
C TRP A 81 8.05 -32.60 42.49
N TYR A 82 7.20 -33.06 41.57
CA TYR A 82 6.18 -34.06 41.84
C TYR A 82 6.77 -35.40 42.29
N ASP A 83 7.86 -35.83 41.66
CA ASP A 83 8.59 -37.05 42.02
C ASP A 83 9.21 -36.89 43.42
N PHE A 84 9.83 -35.74 43.71
CA PHE A 84 10.40 -35.45 45.03
C PHE A 84 9.36 -35.50 46.16
N ILE A 85 8.17 -34.92 45.97
CA ILE A 85 7.12 -34.93 47.01
C ILE A 85 6.42 -36.28 47.15
N LYS A 86 6.63 -37.21 46.21
CA LYS A 86 6.10 -38.58 46.25
C LYS A 86 7.11 -39.62 46.71
N ASP A 87 8.39 -39.25 46.80
CA ASP A 87 9.44 -40.16 47.25
C ASP A 87 9.31 -40.45 48.75
N SER A 88 8.69 -41.59 49.06
CA SER A 88 8.52 -42.11 50.41
C SER A 88 9.84 -42.29 51.18
N SER A 89 10.96 -42.47 50.49
CA SER A 89 12.28 -42.63 51.10
C SER A 89 12.87 -41.30 51.55
N GLU A 90 12.64 -40.21 50.79
CA GLU A 90 13.03 -38.85 51.18
C GLU A 90 12.13 -38.28 52.27
N ILE A 91 10.81 -38.52 52.21
CA ILE A 91 9.84 -38.02 53.20
C ILE A 91 10.19 -38.48 54.63
N LYS A 92 10.72 -39.70 54.78
CA LYS A 92 11.09 -40.28 56.09
C LYS A 92 12.35 -39.65 56.70
N LYS A 93 13.12 -38.84 55.96
CA LYS A 93 14.37 -38.25 56.45
C LYS A 93 14.11 -37.00 57.27
N VAL A 94 14.83 -36.82 58.38
CA VAL A 94 14.74 -35.63 59.25
C VAL A 94 15.07 -34.32 58.50
N THR A 95 15.90 -34.40 57.45
CA THR A 95 16.25 -33.26 56.59
C THR A 95 15.15 -32.82 55.62
N PHE A 96 14.08 -33.62 55.48
CA PHE A 96 13.05 -33.41 54.47
C PHE A 96 12.38 -32.03 54.54
N PRO A 97 11.94 -31.51 55.70
CA PRO A 97 11.29 -30.19 55.76
C PRO A 97 12.18 -29.06 55.23
N PHE A 98 13.48 -29.11 55.54
CA PHE A 98 14.44 -28.13 55.05
C PHE A 98 14.66 -28.26 53.53
N LYS A 99 14.94 -29.48 53.04
CA LYS A 99 15.09 -29.72 51.59
C LYS A 99 13.84 -29.30 50.81
N MET A 100 12.66 -29.63 51.33
CA MET A 100 11.37 -29.26 50.74
C MET A 100 11.21 -27.74 50.62
N HIS A 101 11.55 -27.00 51.68
CA HIS A 101 11.50 -25.54 51.65
C HIS A 101 12.41 -24.95 50.55
N PHE A 102 13.66 -25.41 50.48
CA PHE A 102 14.61 -24.94 49.48
C PHE A 102 14.20 -25.32 48.05
N MET A 103 13.77 -26.57 47.82
CA MET A 103 13.31 -27.02 46.50
C MET A 103 12.06 -26.27 46.06
N LYS A 104 11.09 -26.06 46.94
CA LYS A 104 9.88 -25.26 46.64
C LYS A 104 10.24 -23.82 46.27
N LYS A 105 11.15 -23.20 47.03
CA LYS A 105 11.63 -21.83 46.76
C LYS A 105 12.36 -21.76 45.41
N LYS A 106 13.23 -22.74 45.13
CA LYS A 106 13.97 -22.84 43.87
C LYS A 106 13.01 -23.01 42.69
N LEU A 107 12.06 -23.93 42.78
CA LEU A 107 11.04 -24.17 41.76
C LEU A 107 10.23 -22.91 41.48
N LYS A 108 9.74 -22.22 42.53
CA LYS A 108 9.00 -20.97 42.37
C LYS A 108 9.83 -19.94 41.62
N ASN A 109 11.09 -19.73 42.01
CA ASN A 109 11.98 -18.79 41.35
C ASN A 109 12.24 -19.17 39.88
N THR A 110 12.43 -20.45 39.59
CA THR A 110 12.61 -20.94 38.21
C THR A 110 11.35 -20.70 37.38
N ILE A 111 10.17 -21.03 37.90
CA ILE A 111 8.89 -20.78 37.21
C ILE A 111 8.71 -19.29 36.93
N THR A 112 8.98 -18.43 37.91
CA THR A 112 8.88 -16.97 37.72
C THR A 112 9.80 -16.49 36.59
N LYS A 113 11.07 -16.90 36.59
CA LYS A 113 12.04 -16.53 35.53
C LYS A 113 11.60 -17.00 34.14
N LEU A 114 11.19 -18.26 34.02
CA LEU A 114 10.74 -18.83 32.74
C LEU A 114 9.46 -18.15 32.24
N ASN A 115 8.55 -17.78 33.13
CA ASN A 115 7.34 -17.01 32.77
C ASN A 115 7.68 -15.57 32.35
N GLU A 116 8.65 -14.92 33.00
CA GLU A 116 9.15 -13.60 32.57
C GLU A 116 9.76 -13.67 31.17
N GLU A 117 10.51 -14.73 30.86
CA GLU A 117 11.09 -14.97 29.54
C GLU A 117 10.00 -15.21 28.47
N ILE A 118 8.99 -16.04 28.76
CA ILE A 118 7.80 -16.20 27.91
C ILE A 118 7.11 -14.85 27.68
N SER A 119 6.94 -14.04 28.73
CA SER A 119 6.30 -12.73 28.62
C SER A 119 7.11 -11.80 27.71
N SER A 120 8.43 -11.76 27.87
CA SER A 120 9.34 -10.99 27.01
C SER A 120 9.22 -11.40 25.55
N LEU A 121 9.31 -12.71 25.26
CA LEU A 121 9.15 -13.25 23.90
C LEU A 121 7.75 -12.95 23.34
N SER A 122 6.72 -12.95 24.17
CA SER A 122 5.35 -12.64 23.75
C SER A 122 5.20 -11.17 23.36
N ILE A 123 5.84 -10.27 24.11
CA ILE A 123 5.85 -8.83 23.82
C ILE A 123 6.62 -8.57 22.53
N GLU A 124 7.79 -9.18 22.36
CA GLU A 124 8.59 -9.10 21.14
C GLU A 124 7.80 -9.57 19.92
N ASN A 125 7.14 -10.73 20.03
CA ASN A 125 6.28 -11.26 18.97
C ASN A 125 5.10 -10.35 18.62
N ARG A 126 4.57 -9.60 19.59
CA ARG A 126 3.55 -8.58 19.33
C ARG A 126 4.12 -7.44 18.51
N PHE A 127 5.30 -6.94 18.86
CA PHE A 127 5.97 -5.88 18.09
C PHE A 127 6.32 -6.33 16.68
N ILE A 128 6.80 -7.57 16.50
CA ILE A 128 7.09 -8.12 15.17
C ILE A 128 5.80 -8.18 14.32
N ARG A 129 4.68 -8.61 14.90
CA ARG A 129 3.39 -8.60 14.19
C ARG A 129 2.96 -7.20 13.78
N GLU A 130 3.05 -6.22 14.68
CA GLU A 130 2.73 -4.82 14.38
C GLU A 130 3.66 -4.28 13.28
N LYS A 131 4.95 -4.65 13.30
CA LYS A 131 5.92 -4.27 12.27
C LYS A 131 5.58 -4.87 10.90
N ILE A 132 5.20 -6.14 10.82
CA ILE A 132 4.77 -6.80 9.57
C ILE A 132 3.52 -6.12 8.99
N ILE A 133 2.55 -5.73 9.83
CA ILE A 133 1.37 -4.98 9.38
C ILE A 133 1.78 -3.60 8.83
N ASN A 134 2.71 -2.92 9.49
CA ASN A 134 3.19 -1.63 9.04
C ASN A 134 3.99 -1.73 7.73
N TRP A 135 4.73 -2.82 7.51
CA TRP A 135 5.44 -3.08 6.25
C TRP A 135 4.50 -3.05 5.05
N GLU A 136 3.32 -3.66 5.16
CA GLU A 136 2.33 -3.67 4.07
C GLU A 136 1.90 -2.24 3.69
N GLN A 137 1.58 -1.41 4.69
CA GLN A 137 1.18 -0.03 4.46
C GLN A 137 2.33 0.82 3.93
N GLU A 138 3.52 0.68 4.50
CA GLU A 138 4.69 1.47 4.13
C GLU A 138 5.15 1.16 2.70
N LEU A 139 5.20 -0.11 2.31
CA LEU A 139 5.54 -0.52 0.95
C LEU A 139 4.51 -0.03 -0.06
N SER A 140 3.22 -0.09 0.29
CA SER A 140 2.17 0.48 -0.56
C SER A 140 2.34 2.00 -0.76
N VAL A 141 2.68 2.74 0.30
CA VAL A 141 2.90 4.20 0.21
C VAL A 141 4.14 4.50 -0.63
N ARG A 142 5.23 3.76 -0.42
CA ARG A 142 6.46 3.91 -1.22
C ARG A 142 6.21 3.64 -2.70
N ALA A 143 5.42 2.61 -3.04
CA ALA A 143 5.06 2.30 -4.42
C ALA A 143 4.26 3.41 -5.09
N LEU A 144 3.24 3.92 -4.40
CA LEU A 144 2.47 5.06 -4.91
C LEU A 144 3.34 6.30 -5.09
N HIS A 145 4.27 6.54 -4.18
CA HIS A 145 5.18 7.68 -4.29
C HIS A 145 6.10 7.56 -5.51
N GLN A 146 6.70 6.39 -5.75
CA GLN A 146 7.54 6.15 -6.92
C GLN A 146 6.75 6.26 -8.23
N ILE A 147 5.53 5.70 -8.29
CA ILE A 147 4.65 5.86 -9.46
C ILE A 147 4.38 7.35 -9.72
N ARG A 148 4.12 8.13 -8.66
CA ARG A 148 3.84 9.57 -8.76
C ARG A 148 5.05 10.40 -9.20
N GLU A 149 6.25 10.03 -8.78
CA GLU A 149 7.49 10.69 -9.20
C GLU A 149 7.97 10.26 -10.60
N GLY A 150 7.37 9.21 -11.17
CA GLY A 150 7.66 8.75 -12.52
C GLY A 150 7.32 9.78 -13.60
N GLU A 151 8.11 9.75 -14.68
CA GLU A 151 7.97 10.63 -15.84
C GLU A 151 6.57 10.51 -16.47
N ASP A 152 6.04 9.28 -16.56
CA ASP A 152 4.71 9.01 -17.12
C ASP A 152 3.60 9.72 -16.34
N PHE A 153 3.67 9.74 -15.00
CA PHE A 153 2.68 10.41 -14.16
C PHE A 153 2.80 11.94 -14.26
N HIS A 154 4.03 12.46 -14.37
CA HIS A 154 4.24 13.89 -14.60
C HIS A 154 3.67 14.34 -15.94
N ASN A 155 3.96 13.60 -17.02
CA ASN A 155 3.42 13.84 -18.35
C ASN A 155 1.89 13.76 -18.36
N TYR A 156 1.31 12.81 -17.60
CA TYR A 156 -0.13 12.71 -17.42
C TYR A 156 -0.72 13.95 -16.72
N GLU A 157 -0.11 14.45 -15.65
CA GLU A 157 -0.55 15.69 -14.98
C GLU A 157 -0.48 16.91 -15.91
N GLU A 158 0.60 17.05 -16.69
CA GLU A 158 0.75 18.14 -17.64
C GLU A 158 -0.35 18.12 -18.71
N LEU A 159 -0.67 16.94 -19.25
CA LEU A 159 -1.73 16.76 -20.23
C LEU A 159 -3.12 17.06 -19.65
N ILE A 160 -3.37 16.73 -18.38
CA ILE A 160 -4.62 17.14 -17.71
C ILE A 160 -4.72 18.66 -17.63
N ARG A 161 -3.65 19.36 -17.24
CA ARG A 161 -3.65 20.84 -17.18
C ARG A 161 -3.90 21.45 -18.56
N LYS A 162 -3.25 20.92 -19.61
CA LYS A 162 -3.49 21.35 -21.00
C LYS A 162 -4.94 21.10 -21.43
N LYS A 163 -5.48 19.92 -21.14
CA LYS A 163 -6.88 19.57 -21.40
C LYS A 163 -7.83 20.57 -20.75
N ASP A 164 -7.63 20.88 -19.47
CA ASP A 164 -8.52 21.79 -18.73
C ASP A 164 -8.46 23.22 -19.28
N ASN A 165 -7.27 23.70 -19.67
CA ASN A 165 -7.11 24.99 -20.34
C ASN A 165 -7.86 25.05 -21.67
N ILE A 166 -7.69 24.03 -22.53
CA ILE A 166 -8.38 23.96 -23.83
C ILE A 166 -9.90 23.90 -23.64
N ILE A 167 -10.40 23.16 -22.65
CA ILE A 167 -11.83 23.10 -22.34
C ILE A 167 -12.36 24.50 -21.95
N LEU A 168 -11.61 25.26 -21.14
CA LEU A 168 -12.00 26.63 -20.77
C LEU A 168 -12.06 27.55 -22.00
N GLU A 169 -11.06 27.47 -22.87
CA GLU A 169 -11.03 28.25 -24.12
C GLU A 169 -12.19 27.87 -25.05
N LEU A 170 -12.45 26.57 -25.24
CA LEU A 170 -13.56 26.09 -26.05
C LEU A 170 -14.92 26.52 -25.49
N LYS A 171 -15.12 26.46 -24.16
CA LYS A 171 -16.34 26.96 -23.50
C LYS A 171 -16.56 28.45 -23.74
N TYR A 172 -15.48 29.23 -23.85
CA TYR A 172 -15.57 30.66 -24.16
C TYR A 172 -15.83 30.92 -25.65
N LEU A 173 -15.19 30.17 -26.55
CA LEU A 173 -15.19 30.43 -27.99
C LEU A 173 -16.41 29.85 -28.71
N LEU A 174 -16.86 28.64 -28.36
CA LEU A 174 -17.96 27.95 -29.03
C LEU A 174 -19.27 28.77 -29.05
N PRO A 175 -19.69 29.44 -27.96
CA PRO A 175 -20.90 30.28 -27.96
C PRO A 175 -20.80 31.52 -28.87
N THR A 176 -19.58 31.90 -29.28
CA THR A 176 -19.36 33.08 -30.13
C THR A 176 -19.47 32.77 -31.63
N ILE A 177 -19.63 31.49 -32.00
CA ILE A 177 -19.78 31.06 -33.40
C ILE A 177 -21.28 31.03 -33.76
N PRO A 178 -21.71 31.78 -34.80
CA PRO A 178 -23.12 31.78 -35.24
C PRO A 178 -23.58 30.37 -35.63
N GLY A 179 -24.76 29.96 -35.18
CA GLY A 179 -25.33 28.63 -35.48
C GLY A 179 -24.93 27.52 -34.50
N ILE A 180 -24.02 27.79 -33.56
CA ILE A 180 -23.75 26.93 -32.40
C ILE A 180 -24.66 27.39 -31.24
N ILE A 181 -25.89 26.88 -31.22
CA ILE A 181 -26.80 26.93 -30.05
C ILE A 181 -26.10 26.15 -28.92
N PRO A 182 -26.15 26.59 -27.64
CA PRO A 182 -25.27 26.09 -26.58
C PRO A 182 -25.32 24.57 -26.51
N ILE A 183 -24.29 23.95 -27.09
CA ILE A 183 -24.05 22.52 -26.94
C ILE A 183 -23.47 22.41 -25.54
N GLU A 184 -24.14 21.66 -24.66
CA GLU A 184 -23.49 21.18 -23.44
C GLU A 184 -22.22 20.45 -23.88
N PHE A 185 -21.08 21.12 -23.73
CA PHE A 185 -19.80 20.63 -24.20
C PHE A 185 -19.44 19.41 -23.35
N ASP A 186 -19.61 18.22 -23.93
CA ASP A 186 -19.23 16.94 -23.37
C ASP A 186 -18.08 16.34 -24.18
N LEU A 187 -17.06 15.84 -23.49
CA LEU A 187 -15.88 15.18 -24.06
C LEU A 187 -16.26 14.00 -24.96
N ASN A 188 -17.41 13.36 -24.71
CA ASN A 188 -17.93 12.26 -25.53
C ASN A 188 -18.49 12.69 -26.90
N ASN A 189 -18.64 14.00 -27.14
CA ASN A 189 -19.24 14.55 -28.36
C ASN A 189 -18.26 15.39 -29.20
N ILE A 190 -16.95 15.40 -28.88
CA ILE A 190 -15.93 16.18 -29.59
C ILE A 190 -15.97 15.90 -31.10
N ASP A 191 -15.99 14.63 -31.51
CA ASP A 191 -15.99 14.26 -32.94
C ASP A 191 -17.24 14.76 -33.68
N LYS A 192 -18.41 14.79 -33.02
CA LYS A 192 -19.65 15.33 -33.59
C LYS A 192 -19.61 16.84 -33.71
N ILE A 193 -18.96 17.53 -32.76
CA ILE A 193 -18.76 18.98 -32.80
C ILE A 193 -17.79 19.35 -33.92
N ILE A 194 -16.69 18.60 -34.07
CA ILE A 194 -15.74 18.76 -35.17
C ILE A 194 -16.47 18.62 -36.52
N ASP A 195 -17.21 17.53 -36.73
CA ASP A 195 -17.94 17.29 -37.99
C ASP A 195 -18.97 18.38 -38.30
N LYS A 196 -19.69 18.87 -37.29
CA LYS A 196 -20.67 19.96 -37.45
C LYS A 196 -20.02 21.28 -37.82
N ILE A 197 -18.88 21.61 -37.20
CA ILE A 197 -18.13 22.85 -37.48
C ILE A 197 -17.44 22.75 -38.85
N SER A 198 -16.85 21.62 -39.20
CA SER A 198 -16.24 21.40 -40.52
C SER A 198 -17.25 21.53 -41.66
N LYS A 199 -18.48 21.05 -41.47
CA LYS A 199 -19.58 21.22 -42.45
C LYS A 199 -20.05 22.67 -42.58
N MET A 200 -19.95 23.48 -41.52
CA MET A 200 -20.24 24.93 -41.58
C MET A 200 -19.18 25.73 -42.33
N VAL A 201 -17.93 25.24 -42.40
CA VAL A 201 -16.84 25.88 -43.17
C VAL A 201 -16.89 25.50 -44.65
N ALA A 202 -17.44 24.33 -44.98
CA ALA A 202 -17.54 23.81 -46.34
C ALA A 202 -18.81 24.26 -47.10
N ALA A 203 -19.79 24.83 -46.40
CA ALA A 203 -21.05 25.38 -46.93
C ALA A 203 -20.95 26.90 -47.13
#